data_AF-A0A2L0GJ00-F1
#
_entry.id   AF-A0A2L0GJ00-F1
#
_cell.length_a   1.000
_cell.length_b   1.000
_cell.length_c   1.000
_cell.angle_alpha   90.00
_cell.angle_beta   90.00
_cell.angle_gamma   90.00
#
_symmetry.space_group_name_H-M   'P 1'
#
loop_
_entity.id
_entity.type
_entity.pdbx_description
1 polymer ?
#
loop_
_entity_poly.entity_id
_entity_poly.type
_entity_poly.pdbx_seq_one_letter_code
_entity_poly.pdbx_strand_id
1 'polypeptide(L)'
;MIGYVTLGTNDLPRAAAFYDAIAAHFGVGRMMEFETFIAWGDFGAPGAGLAATLPFDGQPATVGNGVMVALEVKSPEDVHAVYDIAMAHGGSDEGAPGPRGDDGFYAGYFRDPDGNKLNAFCMVPPAEA
;
A
#
# COMPACT_ATOMS: atom_id res chain seq x y z
N MET A 1 -10.35 9.46 -11.79
CA MET A 1 -8.99 9.10 -11.36
C MET A 1 -8.86 9.51 -9.91
N ILE A 2 -8.43 8.61 -9.02
CA ILE A 2 -8.25 8.94 -7.60
C ILE A 2 -7.02 9.85 -7.46
N GLY A 3 -7.15 10.94 -6.71
CA GLY A 3 -6.02 11.86 -6.46
C GLY A 3 -5.17 11.45 -5.25
N TYR A 4 -5.82 10.88 -4.22
CA TYR A 4 -5.17 10.26 -3.07
C TYR A 4 -6.18 9.37 -2.33
N VAL A 5 -5.66 8.49 -1.48
CA VAL A 5 -6.44 7.68 -0.53
C VAL A 5 -5.87 7.86 0.87
N THR A 6 -6.73 7.87 1.87
CA THR A 6 -6.34 8.01 3.29
C THR A 6 -6.77 6.77 4.06
N LEU A 7 -5.83 6.19 4.81
CA LEU A 7 -6.03 5.05 5.70
C LEU A 7 -5.89 5.50 7.15
N GLY A 8 -6.75 4.97 8.02
CA GLY A 8 -6.65 5.22 9.46
C GLY A 8 -5.54 4.39 10.09
N THR A 9 -4.84 4.96 11.07
CA THR A 9 -3.90 4.25 11.95
C THR A 9 -4.15 4.63 13.41
N ASN A 10 -3.86 3.71 14.32
CA ASN A 10 -3.86 3.96 15.76
C ASN A 10 -2.47 4.32 16.30
N ASP A 11 -1.42 4.26 15.46
CA ASP A 11 -0.03 4.55 15.81
C ASP A 11 0.69 5.15 14.58
N LEU A 12 0.69 6.48 14.50
CA LEU A 12 1.23 7.19 13.34
C LEU A 12 2.75 6.95 13.13
N PRO A 13 3.62 6.97 14.17
CA PRO A 13 5.02 6.58 14.00
C PRO A 13 5.21 5.17 13.45
N ARG A 14 4.43 4.18 13.91
CA ARG A 14 4.50 2.81 13.39
C ARG A 14 4.04 2.72 11.94
N ALA A 15 2.93 3.37 11.61
CA ALA A 15 2.47 3.47 10.22
C ALA A 15 3.49 4.17 9.34
N ALA A 16 4.15 5.21 9.84
CA ALA A 16 5.17 5.95 9.10
C ALA A 16 6.35 5.06 8.72
N ALA A 17 6.88 4.28 9.67
CA ALA A 17 7.98 3.35 9.39
C ALA A 17 7.62 2.27 8.33
N PHE A 18 6.36 1.85 8.28
CA PHE A 18 5.86 0.94 7.26
C PHE A 18 5.74 1.61 5.89
N TYR A 19 5.02 2.73 5.82
CA TYR A 19 4.75 3.41 4.55
C TYR A 19 5.97 4.13 3.97
N ASP A 20 6.92 4.58 4.79
CA ASP A 20 8.21 5.10 4.30
C ASP A 20 8.99 4.03 3.53
N ALA A 21 9.00 2.79 4.03
CA ALA A 21 9.71 1.69 3.39
C ALA A 21 9.07 1.31 2.05
N ILE A 22 7.73 1.28 2.01
CA ILE A 22 6.97 1.06 0.77
C ILE A 22 7.20 2.22 -0.19
N ALA A 23 7.05 3.47 0.25
CA ALA A 23 7.26 4.66 -0.58
C ALA A 23 8.67 4.72 -1.19
N ALA A 24 9.70 4.31 -0.43
CA ALA A 24 11.07 4.23 -0.91
C ALA A 24 11.23 3.28 -2.11
N HIS A 25 10.50 2.16 -2.16
CA HIS A 25 10.49 1.27 -3.33
C HIS A 25 9.97 2.00 -4.59
N PHE A 26 8.94 2.84 -4.43
CA PHE A 26 8.38 3.64 -5.50
C PHE A 26 9.20 4.91 -5.82
N GLY A 27 10.29 5.15 -5.10
CA GLY A 27 11.14 6.34 -5.27
C GLY A 27 10.46 7.65 -4.84
N VAL A 28 9.40 7.57 -4.03
CA VAL A 28 8.70 8.74 -3.47
C VAL A 28 8.94 8.85 -1.97
N GLY A 29 8.73 10.04 -1.42
CA GLY A 29 8.86 10.32 0.00
C GLY A 29 7.58 10.86 0.61
N ARG A 30 7.67 11.32 1.86
CA ARG A 30 6.60 12.08 2.51
C ARG A 30 6.43 13.42 1.79
N MET A 31 5.29 13.63 1.17
CA MET A 31 4.92 14.90 0.54
C MET A 31 4.33 15.87 1.56
N MET A 32 3.64 15.36 2.58
CA MET A 32 3.06 16.16 3.67
C MET A 32 3.21 15.42 4.98
N GLU A 33 3.53 16.15 6.05
CA GLU A 33 3.67 15.62 7.39
C GLU A 33 3.17 16.65 8.41
N PHE A 34 2.24 16.21 9.25
CA PHE A 34 1.65 16.91 10.37
C PHE A 34 1.59 15.97 11.57
N GLU A 35 1.25 16.50 12.75
CA GLU A 35 1.17 15.72 14.00
C GLU A 35 0.23 14.51 13.91
N THR A 36 -0.83 14.59 13.12
CA THR A 36 -1.88 13.57 13.02
C THR A 36 -2.00 12.93 11.64
N PHE A 37 -1.14 13.31 10.69
CA PHE A 37 -1.30 12.94 9.28
C PHE A 37 0.04 12.92 8.54
N ILE A 38 0.27 11.89 7.75
CA ILE A 38 1.38 11.80 6.82
C ILE A 38 0.84 11.36 5.46
N ALA A 39 1.34 11.97 4.39
CA ALA A 39 1.05 11.52 3.03
C ALA A 39 2.33 11.32 2.23
N TRP A 40 2.34 10.26 1.43
CA TRP A 40 3.40 9.86 0.51
C TRP A 40 2.95 10.04 -0.94
N GLY A 41 3.87 10.49 -1.78
CA GLY A 41 3.63 10.76 -3.19
C GLY A 41 4.56 11.83 -3.74
N ASP A 42 4.24 12.33 -4.92
CA ASP A 42 4.98 13.42 -5.58
C ASP A 42 4.00 14.51 -6.05
N PHE A 43 4.25 15.75 -5.61
CA PHE A 43 3.39 16.89 -5.91
C PHE A 43 3.49 17.25 -7.40
N GLY A 44 2.41 17.02 -8.13
CA GLY A 44 2.31 17.36 -9.55
C GLY A 44 2.72 16.24 -10.50
N ALA A 45 3.14 15.08 -9.97
CA ALA A 45 3.29 13.88 -10.76
C ALA A 45 1.93 13.20 -11.00
N PRO A 46 1.76 12.50 -12.13
CA PRO A 46 0.59 11.65 -12.34
C PRO A 46 0.63 10.46 -11.36
N GLY A 47 -0.45 10.28 -10.59
CA GLY A 47 -0.58 9.18 -9.64
C GLY A 47 -1.44 9.57 -8.44
N ALA A 48 -1.96 8.57 -7.73
CA ALA A 48 -2.66 8.79 -6.47
C ALA A 48 -1.66 8.79 -5.30
N GLY A 49 -1.75 9.77 -4.41
CA GLY A 49 -1.04 9.72 -3.13
C GLY A 49 -1.65 8.70 -2.16
N LEU A 50 -0.86 8.28 -1.17
CA LEU A 50 -1.31 7.46 -0.05
C LEU A 50 -1.10 8.24 1.24
N ALA A 51 -2.06 8.22 2.15
CA ALA A 51 -1.93 8.89 3.43
C ALA A 51 -2.32 7.98 4.60
N ALA A 52 -1.66 8.20 5.73
CA ALA A 52 -2.00 7.63 7.02
C ALA A 52 -2.44 8.76 7.96
N THR A 53 -3.53 8.54 8.69
CA THR A 53 -4.10 9.54 9.59
C THR A 53 -4.48 8.93 10.92
N LEU A 54 -4.24 9.66 12.00
CA LEU A 54 -5.06 9.51 13.20
C LEU A 54 -6.47 10.00 12.84
N PRO A 55 -7.56 9.24 13.12
CA PRO A 55 -8.90 9.62 12.69
C PRO A 55 -9.32 11.00 13.20
N PHE A 56 -9.89 11.81 12.31
CA PHE A 56 -10.28 13.19 12.62
C PHE A 56 -11.35 13.30 13.72
N ASP A 57 -12.22 12.30 13.83
CA ASP A 57 -13.28 12.25 14.86
C ASP A 57 -12.78 11.77 16.23
N GLY A 58 -11.48 11.45 16.35
CA GLY A 58 -10.84 10.98 17.56
C GLY A 58 -11.24 9.56 17.99
N GLN A 59 -12.01 8.83 17.18
CA GLN A 59 -12.30 7.42 17.44
C GLN A 59 -11.10 6.54 17.01
N PRO A 60 -10.99 5.32 17.54
CA PRO A 60 -9.99 4.37 17.07
C PRO A 60 -10.10 4.14 15.56
N ALA A 61 -8.96 4.08 14.86
CA ALA A 61 -8.94 3.71 13.46
C ALA A 61 -9.46 2.28 13.30
N THR A 62 -10.28 2.07 12.27
CA THR A 62 -10.87 0.79 11.93
C THR A 62 -10.66 0.49 10.46
N VAL A 63 -10.73 -0.80 10.11
CA VAL A 63 -10.58 -1.28 8.74
C VAL A 63 -11.96 -1.40 8.09
N GLY A 64 -12.09 -0.87 6.87
CA GLY A 64 -13.31 -1.04 6.09
C GLY A 64 -13.38 -2.44 5.48
N ASN A 65 -14.42 -3.20 5.77
CA ASN A 65 -14.62 -4.50 5.10
C ASN A 65 -14.90 -4.28 3.60
N GLY A 66 -14.07 -4.88 2.75
CA GLY A 66 -14.09 -4.69 1.29
C GLY A 66 -13.23 -3.54 0.78
N VAL A 67 -12.59 -2.76 1.65
CA VAL A 67 -11.62 -1.72 1.25
C VAL A 67 -10.26 -2.35 0.96
N MET A 68 -9.61 -1.92 -0.11
CA MET A 68 -8.24 -2.28 -0.45
C MET A 68 -7.58 -1.14 -1.24
N VAL A 69 -6.31 -0.86 -0.95
CA VAL A 69 -5.47 0.02 -1.78
C VAL A 69 -4.59 -0.83 -2.68
N ALA A 70 -4.57 -0.53 -3.98
CA ALA A 70 -3.77 -1.25 -4.95
C ALA A 70 -2.56 -0.43 -5.41
N LEU A 71 -1.37 -1.00 -5.24
CA LEU A 71 -0.09 -0.41 -5.61
C LEU A 71 0.38 -1.06 -6.92
N GLU A 72 0.32 -0.31 -8.02
CA GLU A 72 0.75 -0.80 -9.33
C GLU A 72 2.27 -0.76 -9.45
N VAL A 73 2.86 -1.91 -9.76
CA VAL A 73 4.30 -2.07 -10.01
C VAL A 73 4.55 -2.61 -11.43
N LYS A 74 5.80 -2.70 -11.86
CA LYS A 74 6.15 -2.97 -13.25
C LYS A 74 6.38 -4.45 -13.55
N SER A 75 6.56 -5.29 -12.53
CA SER A 75 6.98 -6.68 -12.71
C SER A 75 6.58 -7.57 -11.52
N PRO A 76 6.51 -8.91 -11.72
CA PRO A 76 6.37 -9.87 -10.63
C PRO A 76 7.45 -9.72 -9.55
N GLU A 77 8.69 -9.41 -9.95
CA GLU A 77 9.79 -9.17 -9.04
C GLU A 77 9.53 -7.97 -8.13
N ASP A 78 8.95 -6.89 -8.66
CA ASP A 78 8.53 -5.74 -7.84
C ASP A 78 7.38 -6.10 -6.90
N VAL A 79 6.46 -6.99 -7.31
CA VAL A 79 5.38 -7.47 -6.43
C VAL A 79 5.98 -8.21 -5.23
N HIS A 80 6.97 -9.09 -5.46
CA HIS A 80 7.70 -9.75 -4.38
C HIS A 80 8.44 -8.73 -3.51
N ALA A 81 9.15 -7.77 -4.10
CA ALA A 81 9.90 -6.77 -3.36
C ALA A 81 9.00 -5.94 -2.42
N VAL A 82 7.86 -5.45 -2.90
CA VAL A 82 6.91 -4.69 -2.07
C VAL A 82 6.30 -5.59 -0.98
N TYR A 83 5.96 -6.83 -1.30
CA TYR A 83 5.44 -7.78 -0.32
C TYR A 83 6.46 -8.08 0.79
N ASP A 84 7.71 -8.34 0.43
CA ASP A 84 8.79 -8.62 1.39
C ASP A 84 9.08 -7.41 2.29
N ILE A 85 9.06 -6.19 1.72
CA ILE A 85 9.15 -4.94 2.49
C ILE A 85 7.99 -4.86 3.49
N ALA A 86 6.75 -5.12 3.05
CA ALA A 86 5.60 -5.09 3.93
C ALA A 86 5.76 -6.07 5.11
N MET A 87 6.22 -7.31 4.84
CA MET A 87 6.43 -8.32 5.88
C MET A 87 7.55 -7.90 6.86
N ALA A 88 8.66 -7.36 6.34
CA ALA A 88 9.78 -6.92 7.16
C ALA A 88 9.43 -5.72 8.07
N HIS A 89 8.44 -4.91 7.69
CA HIS A 89 8.04 -3.70 8.40
C HIS A 89 6.75 -3.87 9.22
N GLY A 90 6.39 -5.10 9.58
CA GLY A 90 5.29 -5.39 10.51
C GLY A 90 3.91 -5.51 9.86
N GLY A 91 3.86 -5.61 8.54
CA GLY A 91 2.67 -6.09 7.84
C GLY A 91 2.42 -7.57 8.08
N SER A 92 1.25 -8.05 7.65
CA SER A 92 0.91 -9.48 7.72
C SER A 92 0.40 -10.01 6.39
N ASP A 93 0.64 -11.30 6.15
CA ASP A 93 0.25 -11.99 4.94
C ASP A 93 -1.28 -12.03 4.79
N GLU A 94 -1.75 -11.77 3.57
CA GLU A 94 -3.14 -12.03 3.16
C GLU A 94 -3.21 -12.68 1.76
N GLY A 95 -2.09 -13.25 1.30
CA GLY A 95 -1.96 -13.92 0.03
C GLY A 95 -0.63 -13.61 -0.63
N ALA A 96 0.34 -14.51 -0.46
CA ALA A 96 1.68 -14.45 -1.04
C ALA A 96 1.67 -14.13 -2.55
N PRO A 97 2.69 -13.43 -3.09
CA PRO A 97 2.79 -13.07 -4.50
C PRO A 97 2.57 -14.24 -5.45
N GLY A 98 1.72 -14.04 -6.46
CA GLY A 98 1.48 -15.05 -7.49
C GLY A 98 0.41 -14.63 -8.51
N PRO A 99 0.16 -15.47 -9.52
CA PRO A 99 -0.96 -15.28 -10.46
C PRO A 99 -2.30 -15.29 -9.73
N ARG A 100 -3.29 -14.55 -10.25
CA ARG A 100 -4.68 -14.51 -9.76
C ARG A 100 -5.66 -14.84 -10.89
N GLY A 101 -5.50 -16.03 -11.44
CA GLY A 101 -6.20 -16.49 -12.63
C GLY A 101 -5.27 -16.53 -13.84
N ASP A 102 -5.86 -16.70 -15.02
CA ASP A 102 -5.14 -16.93 -16.28
C ASP A 102 -5.12 -15.69 -17.19
N ASP A 103 -5.64 -14.55 -16.71
CA ASP A 103 -5.76 -13.29 -17.45
C ASP A 103 -4.51 -12.40 -17.39
N GLY A 104 -3.47 -12.86 -16.70
CA GLY A 104 -2.23 -12.13 -16.51
C GLY A 104 -2.20 -11.21 -15.29
N PHE A 105 -3.21 -11.22 -14.41
CA PHE A 105 -3.13 -10.47 -13.16
C PHE A 105 -2.19 -11.16 -12.15
N TYR A 106 -1.08 -10.51 -11.81
CA TYR A 106 -0.12 -11.00 -10.82
C TYR A 106 -0.11 -10.06 -9.60
N ALA A 107 -0.28 -10.60 -8.40
CA ALA A 107 -0.37 -9.77 -7.20
C ALA A 107 0.07 -10.48 -5.91
N GLY A 108 0.48 -9.69 -4.93
CA GLY A 108 0.68 -10.08 -3.54
C GLY A 108 -0.18 -9.20 -2.64
N TYR A 109 -0.87 -9.81 -1.66
CA TYR A 109 -1.83 -9.16 -0.77
C TYR A 109 -1.29 -9.18 0.65
N PHE A 110 -1.42 -8.07 1.34
CA PHE A 110 -0.93 -7.91 2.69
C PHE A 110 -1.75 -6.89 3.46
N ARG A 111 -1.61 -6.93 4.77
CA ARG A 111 -2.18 -5.96 5.70
C ARG A 111 -1.08 -5.06 6.23
N ASP A 112 -1.35 -3.78 6.38
CA ASP A 112 -0.49 -2.89 7.17
C ASP A 112 -0.58 -3.21 8.68
N PRO A 113 0.21 -2.55 9.55
CA PRO A 113 0.20 -2.81 10.99
C PRO A 113 -1.13 -2.53 11.72
N ASP A 114 -2.05 -1.81 11.10
CA ASP A 114 -3.40 -1.53 11.63
C ASP A 114 -4.48 -2.40 10.97
N GLY A 115 -4.11 -3.27 10.03
CA GLY A 115 -5.00 -4.20 9.35
C GLY A 115 -5.65 -3.64 8.08
N ASN A 116 -5.26 -2.46 7.59
CA ASN A 116 -5.73 -1.98 6.30
C ASN A 116 -5.22 -2.94 5.21
N LYS A 117 -6.08 -3.30 4.25
CA LYS A 117 -5.71 -4.22 3.18
C LYS A 117 -5.05 -3.49 2.03
N LEU A 118 -3.95 -4.02 1.55
CA LEU A 118 -3.24 -3.55 0.36
C LEU A 118 -2.91 -4.72 -0.57
N ASN A 119 -2.65 -4.40 -1.82
CA ASN A 119 -1.91 -5.30 -2.70
C ASN A 119 -0.83 -4.54 -3.48
N ALA A 120 0.22 -5.25 -3.86
CA ALA A 120 1.09 -4.87 -4.98
C ALA A 120 0.70 -5.73 -6.17
N PHE A 121 0.57 -5.14 -7.36
CA PHE A 121 0.16 -5.88 -8.55
C PHE A 121 0.84 -5.37 -9.83
N CYS A 122 0.93 -6.26 -10.81
CA CYS A 122 1.28 -5.93 -12.18
C CYS A 122 0.46 -6.78 -13.16
N MET A 123 0.37 -6.34 -14.41
CA MET A 123 -0.13 -7.17 -15.50
C MET A 123 1.04 -7.84 -16.21
N VAL A 124 0.98 -9.17 -16.35
CA VAL A 124 1.90 -9.96 -17.17
C VAL A 124 1.17 -10.45 -18.42
N PRO A 125 1.89 -10.85 -19.49
CA PRO A 125 1.27 -11.56 -20.59
C PRO A 125 0.47 -12.77 -20.05
N PRO A 126 -0.77 -13.01 -20.54
CA PRO A 126 -1.52 -14.20 -20.17
C PRO A 126 -0.69 -15.45 -20.45
N ALA A 127 -0.82 -16.46 -19.59
CA ALA A 127 -0.23 -17.76 -19.89
C ALA A 127 -0.82 -18.25 -21.23
N GLU A 128 0.03 -18.62 -22.19
CA GLU A 128 -0.46 -19.23 -23.43
C GLU A 128 -1.21 -20.52 -23.06
N ALA A 129 -2.45 -20.63 -23.55
CA ALA A 129 -3.34 -21.78 -23.32
C ALA A 129 -2.85 -23.05 -24.03
#